data_AF-A0A418ZRT8-F1
#
_entry.id   AF-A0A418ZRT8-F1
#
_cell.length_a   1.000
_cell.length_b   1.000
_cell.length_c   1.000
_cell.angle_alpha   90.00
_cell.angle_beta   90.00
_cell.angle_gamma   90.00
#
_symmetry.space_group_name_H-M   'P 1'
#
loop_
_entity.id
_entity.type
_entity.pdbx_description
1 polymer ?
#
loop_
_entity_poly.entity_id
_entity_poly.type
_entity_poly.pdbx_seq_one_letter_code
_entity_poly.pdbx_strand_id
1 'polypeptide(L)'
;GAGVIVPRLRGPGMGTGRLLAAILFVIGIGSWLFHTHANRLTGLMDVLPILAFILVYIFAASRDFLGMRPWLAGVATLAFLPYAAVTVPVFALIPGIGSSAGYAPVPALILAYAAILWRRDPDTARGLAIGAAILVASLTFRSLDIPLCDVTPFGTHFMWHILNAVMLTWMIEVWRRHASRRRR
;
A
#
# COMPACT_ATOMS: atom_id res chain seq x y z
N GLY A 1 6.32 0.60 11.36
CA GLY A 1 4.97 0.57 11.95
C GLY A 1 4.49 1.99 12.27
N ALA A 2 3.19 2.16 12.50
CA ALA A 2 2.57 3.47 12.80
C ALA A 2 3.26 4.23 13.95
N GLY A 3 3.67 3.55 15.03
CA GLY A 3 4.39 4.16 16.15
C GLY A 3 5.72 4.84 15.78
N VAL A 4 6.39 4.38 14.72
CA VAL A 4 7.65 4.96 14.24
C VAL A 4 7.42 6.24 13.43
N ILE A 5 6.32 6.29 12.66
CA ILE A 5 6.06 7.40 11.73
C ILE A 5 5.27 8.55 12.38
N VAL A 6 4.39 8.25 13.35
CA VAL A 6 3.55 9.26 14.02
C VAL A 6 4.35 10.43 14.61
N PRO A 7 5.48 10.22 15.33
CA PRO A 7 6.29 11.33 15.84
C PRO A 7 6.82 12.26 14.73
N ARG A 8 7.05 11.72 13.53
CA ARG A 8 7.55 12.47 12.35
C ARG A 8 6.45 13.24 11.62
N LEU A 9 5.19 13.05 11.99
CA LEU A 9 4.00 13.70 11.41
C LEU A 9 3.46 14.83 12.30
N ARG A 10 4.27 15.29 13.26
CA ARG A 10 3.98 16.46 14.09
C ARG A 10 4.27 17.72 13.28
N GLY A 11 3.27 18.59 13.15
CA GLY A 11 3.40 19.86 12.46
C GLY A 11 2.23 20.20 11.53
N PRO A 12 2.15 21.48 11.12
CA PRO A 12 1.10 21.96 10.22
C PRO A 12 1.16 21.20 8.89
N GLY A 13 -0.02 20.83 8.39
CA GLY A 13 -0.22 20.18 7.09
C GLY A 13 0.31 18.75 6.93
N MET A 14 0.63 18.07 8.04
CA MET A 14 0.84 16.61 8.07
C MET A 14 -0.47 15.81 8.21
N GLY A 15 -1.63 16.43 7.94
CA GLY A 15 -2.95 15.83 8.13
C GLY A 15 -3.15 14.52 7.36
N THR A 16 -2.80 14.50 6.06
CA THR A 16 -2.85 13.29 5.23
C THR A 16 -1.96 12.18 5.78
N GLY A 17 -0.73 12.49 6.20
CA GLY A 17 0.15 11.51 6.82
C GLY A 17 -0.41 10.93 8.11
N ARG A 18 -1.06 11.74 8.95
CA ARG A 18 -1.72 11.26 10.18
C ARG A 18 -2.91 10.36 9.87
N LEU A 19 -3.71 10.70 8.87
CA LEU A 19 -4.80 9.85 8.40
C LEU A 19 -4.27 8.48 7.93
N LEU A 20 -3.23 8.47 7.09
CA LEU A 20 -2.60 7.23 6.62
C LEU A 20 -2.02 6.41 7.79
N ALA A 21 -1.41 7.06 8.78
CA ALA A 21 -0.89 6.38 9.96
C ALA A 21 -2.00 5.78 10.84
N ALA A 22 -3.14 6.47 10.98
CA ALA A 22 -4.31 5.95 11.67
C ALA A 22 -4.91 4.74 10.93
N ILE A 23 -5.04 4.81 9.60
CA ILE A 23 -5.49 3.68 8.79
C ILE A 23 -4.52 2.50 8.93
N LEU A 24 -3.20 2.73 8.90
CA LEU A 24 -2.19 1.69 9.13
C LEU A 24 -2.35 1.01 10.50
N PHE A 25 -2.69 1.77 11.53
CA PHE A 25 -2.99 1.19 12.85
C PHE A 25 -4.25 0.31 12.81
N VAL A 26 -5.31 0.78 12.15
CA VAL A 26 -6.55 -0.01 11.95
C VAL A 26 -6.31 -1.27 11.13
N ILE A 27 -5.45 -1.24 10.11
CA ILE A 27 -5.01 -2.44 9.36
C ILE A 27 -4.43 -3.47 10.33
N GLY A 28 -3.56 -3.05 11.26
CA GLY A 28 -2.98 -3.95 12.26
C GLY A 28 -4.04 -4.60 13.17
N ILE A 29 -5.02 -3.83 13.63
CA ILE A 29 -6.13 -4.34 14.44
C ILE A 29 -6.98 -5.35 13.65
N GLY A 30 -7.40 -4.98 12.44
CA GLY A 30 -8.21 -5.83 11.56
C GLY A 30 -7.53 -7.15 11.25
N SER A 31 -6.23 -7.09 10.97
CA SER A 31 -5.40 -8.27 10.70
C SER A 31 -5.29 -9.20 11.91
N TRP A 32 -5.05 -8.64 13.10
CA TRP A 32 -5.02 -9.41 14.34
C TRP A 32 -6.38 -10.08 14.64
N LEU A 33 -7.48 -9.35 14.46
CA LEU A 33 -8.83 -9.89 14.65
C LEU A 33 -9.15 -11.04 13.68
N PHE A 34 -8.71 -10.93 12.42
CA PHE A 34 -8.92 -11.98 11.43
C PHE A 34 -8.16 -13.25 11.78
N HIS A 35 -6.89 -13.14 12.15
CA HIS A 35 -6.07 -14.30 12.53
C HIS A 35 -6.48 -14.93 13.87
N THR A 36 -7.28 -14.22 14.69
CA THR A 36 -7.79 -14.76 15.95
C THR A 36 -9.19 -15.40 15.81
N HIS A 37 -10.07 -14.84 14.98
CA HIS A 37 -11.49 -15.25 14.91
C HIS A 37 -11.97 -15.76 13.54
N ALA A 38 -11.15 -15.64 12.49
CA ALA A 38 -11.31 -16.21 11.15
C ALA A 38 -12.76 -16.34 10.63
N ASN A 39 -13.44 -15.23 10.41
CA ASN A 39 -14.79 -15.21 9.85
C ASN A 39 -14.96 -14.07 8.84
N ARG A 40 -16.13 -14.01 8.18
CA ARG A 40 -16.39 -13.02 7.13
C ARG A 40 -16.23 -11.58 7.61
N LEU A 41 -16.70 -11.28 8.82
CA LEU A 41 -16.62 -9.93 9.37
C LEU A 41 -15.18 -9.54 9.65
N THR A 42 -14.40 -10.41 10.33
CA THR A 42 -13.01 -10.10 10.62
C THR A 42 -12.14 -10.10 9.36
N GLY A 43 -12.49 -10.89 8.33
CA GLY A 43 -11.85 -10.82 7.01
C GLY A 43 -12.11 -9.49 6.31
N LEU A 44 -13.32 -8.93 6.40
CA LEU A 44 -13.59 -7.57 5.92
C LEU A 44 -12.82 -6.51 6.71
N MET A 45 -12.68 -6.69 8.03
CA MET A 45 -11.87 -5.80 8.87
C MET A 45 -10.38 -5.85 8.53
N ASP A 46 -9.84 -6.96 8.02
CA ASP A 46 -8.45 -7.05 7.53
C ASP A 46 -8.27 -6.36 6.17
N VAL A 47 -9.23 -6.53 5.24
CA VAL A 47 -9.06 -6.09 3.84
C VAL A 47 -9.53 -4.64 3.59
N LEU A 48 -10.65 -4.21 4.16
CA LEU A 48 -11.21 -2.88 3.87
C LEU A 48 -10.31 -1.71 4.29
N PRO A 49 -9.61 -1.75 5.44
CA PRO A 49 -8.65 -0.71 5.80
C PRO A 49 -7.47 -0.62 4.82
N ILE A 50 -7.05 -1.73 4.21
CA ILE A 50 -6.00 -1.72 3.16
C ILE A 50 -6.51 -0.97 1.93
N LEU A 51 -7.73 -1.24 1.48
CA LEU A 51 -8.35 -0.49 0.38
C LEU A 51 -8.45 1.00 0.71
N ALA A 52 -8.89 1.35 1.93
CA ALA A 52 -8.95 2.75 2.36
C ALA A 52 -7.57 3.42 2.32
N PHE A 53 -6.50 2.73 2.75
CA PHE A 53 -5.14 3.23 2.64
C PHE A 53 -4.76 3.51 1.20
N ILE A 54 -5.01 2.56 0.29
CA ILE A 54 -4.71 2.68 -1.14
C ILE A 54 -5.41 3.92 -1.72
N LEU A 55 -6.72 4.07 -1.48
CA LEU A 55 -7.50 5.18 -2.04
C LEU A 55 -7.02 6.54 -1.50
N VAL A 56 -6.78 6.66 -0.19
CA VAL A 56 -6.25 7.88 0.41
C VAL A 56 -4.86 8.19 -0.14
N TYR A 57 -4.02 7.17 -0.35
CA TYR A 57 -2.68 7.36 -0.91
C TYR A 57 -2.71 7.79 -2.38
N ILE A 58 -3.59 7.20 -3.21
CA ILE A 58 -3.75 7.60 -4.62
C ILE A 58 -4.21 9.05 -4.71
N PHE A 59 -5.18 9.44 -3.88
CA PHE A 59 -5.64 10.83 -3.81
C PHE A 59 -4.48 11.77 -3.45
N ALA A 60 -3.74 11.44 -2.40
CA ALA A 60 -2.61 12.22 -1.92
C ALA A 60 -1.49 12.30 -2.98
N ALA A 61 -1.11 11.18 -3.60
CA ALA A 61 -0.08 11.11 -4.62
C ALA A 61 -0.46 11.91 -5.87
N SER A 62 -1.71 11.80 -6.33
CA SER A 62 -2.22 12.56 -7.48
C SER A 62 -2.22 14.06 -7.22
N ARG A 63 -2.73 14.48 -6.07
CA ARG A 63 -2.79 15.89 -5.68
C ARG A 63 -1.40 16.47 -5.44
N ASP A 64 -0.58 15.78 -4.65
CA ASP A 64 0.65 16.35 -4.11
C ASP A 64 1.85 16.10 -5.04
N PHE A 65 2.01 14.89 -5.57
CA PHE A 65 3.16 14.57 -6.44
C PHE A 65 2.94 15.09 -7.86
N LEU A 66 1.74 14.87 -8.42
CA LEU A 66 1.42 15.28 -9.79
C LEU A 66 0.84 16.71 -9.88
N GLY A 67 0.55 17.35 -8.74
CA GLY A 67 0.00 18.70 -8.71
C GLY A 67 -1.45 18.81 -9.23
N MET A 68 -2.19 17.70 -9.24
CA MET A 68 -3.57 17.70 -9.75
C MET A 68 -4.49 18.53 -8.86
N ARG A 69 -5.50 19.16 -9.47
CA ARG A 69 -6.62 19.78 -8.73
C ARG A 69 -7.33 18.71 -7.89
N PRO A 70 -7.87 19.02 -6.70
CA PRO A 70 -8.47 18.01 -5.82
C PRO A 70 -9.55 17.15 -6.46
N TRP A 71 -10.41 17.72 -7.32
CA TRP A 71 -11.45 16.95 -8.01
C TRP A 71 -10.87 15.96 -9.03
N LEU A 72 -9.80 16.33 -9.75
CA LEU A 72 -9.07 15.42 -10.66
C LEU A 72 -8.36 14.30 -9.89
N ALA A 73 -7.77 14.62 -8.74
CA ALA A 73 -7.21 13.61 -7.84
C ALA A 73 -8.30 12.65 -7.32
N GLY A 74 -9.52 13.16 -7.07
CA GLY A 74 -10.70 12.36 -6.75
C GLY A 74 -11.09 11.42 -7.89
N VAL A 75 -11.14 11.92 -9.13
CA VAL A 75 -11.41 11.09 -10.33
C VAL A 75 -10.33 10.01 -10.50
N ALA A 76 -9.05 10.35 -10.37
CA ALA A 76 -7.95 9.38 -10.44
C ALA A 76 -8.06 8.30 -9.34
N THR A 77 -8.50 8.70 -8.14
CA THR A 77 -8.75 7.77 -7.03
C THR A 77 -9.90 6.81 -7.32
N LEU A 78 -11.01 7.31 -7.85
CA LEU A 78 -12.15 6.47 -8.24
C LEU A 78 -11.82 5.55 -9.42
N ALA A 79 -10.97 6.02 -10.35
CA ALA A 79 -10.49 5.23 -11.48
C ALA A 79 -9.65 4.00 -11.06
N PHE A 80 -9.17 3.95 -9.82
CA PHE A 80 -8.53 2.75 -9.27
C PHE A 80 -9.46 1.52 -9.28
N LEU A 81 -10.76 1.70 -9.05
CA LEU A 81 -11.72 0.60 -9.00
C LEU A 81 -11.88 -0.12 -10.36
N PRO A 82 -12.19 0.57 -11.48
CA PRO A 82 -12.22 -0.08 -12.78
C PRO A 82 -10.83 -0.57 -13.22
N TYR A 83 -9.75 0.15 -12.88
CA TYR A 83 -8.38 -0.33 -13.11
C TYR A 83 -8.13 -1.69 -12.44
N ALA A 84 -8.47 -1.83 -11.16
CA ALA A 84 -8.34 -3.08 -10.43
C ALA A 84 -9.25 -4.17 -11.01
N ALA A 85 -10.50 -3.84 -11.34
CA ALA A 85 -11.46 -4.78 -11.94
C ALA A 85 -10.94 -5.39 -13.26
N VAL A 86 -10.23 -4.60 -14.07
CA VAL A 86 -9.64 -5.07 -15.35
C VAL A 86 -8.33 -5.81 -15.13
N THR A 87 -7.47 -5.34 -14.21
CA THR A 87 -6.11 -5.89 -14.06
C THR A 87 -6.01 -7.10 -13.15
N VAL A 88 -6.88 -7.23 -12.13
CA VAL A 88 -6.89 -8.41 -11.25
C VAL A 88 -7.06 -9.73 -12.03
N PRO A 89 -8.02 -9.86 -12.97
CA PRO A 89 -8.15 -11.07 -13.79
C PRO A 89 -6.89 -11.38 -14.59
N VAL A 90 -6.19 -10.35 -15.09
CA VAL A 90 -4.94 -10.52 -15.85
C VAL A 90 -3.83 -11.03 -14.93
N PHE A 91 -3.67 -10.44 -13.74
CA PHE A 91 -2.68 -10.92 -12.77
C PHE A 91 -3.00 -12.32 -12.26
N ALA A 92 -4.28 -12.70 -12.16
CA ALA A 92 -4.69 -14.05 -11.76
C ALA A 92 -4.26 -15.14 -12.76
N LEU A 93 -3.86 -14.79 -13.98
CA LEU A 93 -3.28 -15.73 -14.95
C LEU A 93 -1.84 -16.16 -14.58
N ILE A 94 -1.17 -15.45 -13.67
CA ILE A 94 0.19 -15.78 -13.25
C ILE A 94 0.14 -17.04 -12.38
N PRO A 95 0.78 -18.16 -12.78
CA PRO A 95 0.77 -19.38 -12.00
C PRO A 95 1.33 -19.15 -10.59
N GLY A 96 0.64 -19.69 -9.59
CA GLY A 96 1.06 -19.61 -8.18
C GLY A 96 0.71 -18.31 -7.45
N ILE A 97 0.15 -17.28 -8.12
CA ILE A 97 -0.20 -16.01 -7.44
C ILE A 97 -1.41 -16.15 -6.51
N GLY A 98 -2.33 -17.07 -6.81
CA GLY A 98 -3.53 -17.34 -6.03
C GLY A 98 -4.31 -16.09 -5.61
N SER A 99 -4.66 -16.00 -4.32
CA SER A 99 -5.40 -14.86 -3.76
C SER A 99 -4.60 -13.54 -3.77
N SER A 100 -3.28 -13.58 -3.96
CA SER A 100 -2.43 -12.38 -4.03
C SER A 100 -2.73 -11.54 -5.28
N ALA A 101 -3.40 -12.09 -6.30
CA ALA A 101 -3.80 -11.36 -7.50
C ALA A 101 -4.62 -10.09 -7.19
N GLY A 102 -5.42 -10.09 -6.10
CA GLY A 102 -6.20 -8.93 -5.69
C GLY A 102 -5.36 -7.71 -5.29
N TYR A 103 -4.08 -7.91 -4.94
CA TYR A 103 -3.15 -6.86 -4.52
C TYR A 103 -2.13 -6.51 -5.62
N ALA A 104 -1.95 -7.37 -6.62
CA ALA A 104 -0.97 -7.23 -7.68
C ALA A 104 -1.09 -5.96 -8.56
N PRO A 105 -2.28 -5.36 -8.76
CA PRO A 105 -2.39 -4.07 -9.47
C PRO A 105 -1.71 -2.90 -8.76
N VAL A 106 -1.55 -2.97 -7.43
CA VAL A 106 -1.01 -1.87 -6.60
C VAL A 106 0.46 -1.58 -6.91
N PRO A 107 1.42 -2.55 -6.89
CA PRO A 107 2.81 -2.27 -7.24
C PRO A 107 2.96 -1.75 -8.67
N ALA A 108 2.19 -2.26 -9.63
CA ALA A 108 2.19 -1.75 -11.00
C ALA A 108 1.79 -0.27 -11.07
N LEU A 109 0.75 0.13 -10.32
CA LEU A 109 0.34 1.53 -10.24
C LEU A 109 1.41 2.40 -9.56
N ILE A 110 2.03 1.93 -8.47
CA ILE A 110 3.12 2.65 -7.80
C ILE A 110 4.29 2.89 -8.77
N LEU A 111 4.67 1.88 -9.56
CA LEU A 111 5.72 1.99 -10.57
C LEU A 111 5.34 2.95 -11.69
N ALA A 112 4.05 3.04 -12.07
CA ALA A 112 3.59 4.04 -13.03
C ALA A 112 3.78 5.48 -12.48
N TYR A 113 3.42 5.75 -11.22
CA TYR A 113 3.71 7.04 -10.58
C TYR A 113 5.21 7.32 -10.52
N ALA A 114 6.02 6.30 -10.17
CA ALA A 114 7.48 6.44 -10.14
C ALA A 114 8.05 6.80 -11.51
N ALA A 115 7.59 6.15 -12.58
CA ALA A 115 8.01 6.42 -13.96
C ALA A 115 7.64 7.86 -14.40
N ILE A 116 6.41 8.30 -14.10
CA ILE A 116 5.94 9.66 -14.40
C ILE A 116 6.81 10.71 -13.68
N LEU A 117 7.21 10.43 -12.44
CA LEU A 117 8.00 11.36 -11.61
C LEU A 117 9.50 11.28 -11.86
N TRP A 118 10.00 10.26 -12.56
CA TRP A 118 11.42 9.91 -12.61
C TRP A 118 12.34 11.07 -13.00
N ARG A 119 11.90 11.92 -13.94
CA ARG A 119 12.67 13.10 -14.39
C ARG A 119 12.38 14.37 -13.59
N ARG A 120 11.21 14.48 -12.95
CA ARG A 120 10.75 15.72 -12.28
C ARG A 120 11.06 15.75 -10.79
N ASP A 121 10.93 14.60 -10.12
CA ASP A 121 11.26 14.41 -8.70
C ASP A 121 11.83 12.99 -8.50
N PRO A 122 13.11 12.80 -8.86
CA PRO A 122 13.76 11.47 -8.83
C PRO A 122 13.79 10.87 -7.42
N ASP A 123 13.83 11.68 -6.37
CA ASP A 123 13.84 11.18 -4.99
C ASP A 123 12.50 10.57 -4.59
N THR A 124 11.39 11.24 -4.94
CA THR A 124 10.05 10.66 -4.73
C THR A 124 9.88 9.41 -5.59
N ALA A 125 10.32 9.46 -6.86
CA ALA A 125 10.25 8.31 -7.76
C ALA A 125 11.02 7.09 -7.24
N ARG A 126 12.25 7.27 -6.75
CA ARG A 126 13.04 6.22 -6.09
C ARG A 126 12.36 5.70 -4.84
N GLY A 127 11.79 6.58 -4.03
CA GLY A 127 11.00 6.21 -2.86
C GLY A 127 9.83 5.30 -3.21
N LEU A 128 9.06 5.65 -4.26
CA LEU A 128 7.96 4.83 -4.76
C LEU A 128 8.44 3.48 -5.32
N ALA A 129 9.53 3.46 -6.09
CA ALA A 129 10.10 2.23 -6.63
C ALA A 129 10.56 1.27 -5.51
N ILE A 130 11.17 1.78 -4.44
CA ILE A 130 11.52 0.99 -3.25
C ILE A 130 10.26 0.43 -2.60
N GLY A 131 9.21 1.25 -2.44
CA GLY A 131 7.93 0.80 -1.89
C GLY A 131 7.28 -0.31 -2.71
N ALA A 132 7.30 -0.19 -4.03
CA ALA A 132 6.83 -1.22 -4.95
C ALA A 132 7.65 -2.52 -4.83
N ALA A 133 8.98 -2.42 -4.74
CA ALA A 133 9.85 -3.58 -4.58
C ALA A 133 9.57 -4.34 -3.26
N ILE A 134 9.36 -3.62 -2.16
CA ILE A 134 8.98 -4.23 -0.87
C ILE A 134 7.61 -4.92 -1.01
N LEU A 135 6.64 -4.31 -1.69
CA LEU A 135 5.32 -4.90 -1.91
C LEU A 135 5.40 -6.16 -2.79
N VAL A 136 6.21 -6.15 -3.85
CA VAL A 136 6.43 -7.34 -4.68
C VAL A 136 7.04 -8.46 -3.85
N ALA A 137 8.08 -8.19 -3.06
CA ALA A 137 8.66 -9.17 -2.15
C ALA A 137 7.63 -9.72 -1.15
N SER A 138 6.78 -8.84 -0.60
CA SER A 138 5.67 -9.22 0.28
C SER A 138 4.71 -10.19 -0.42
N LEU A 139 4.24 -9.85 -1.64
CA LEU A 139 3.35 -10.69 -2.44
C LEU A 139 3.96 -12.05 -2.77
N THR A 140 5.27 -12.11 -3.00
CA THR A 140 5.99 -13.38 -3.19
C THR A 140 5.87 -14.27 -1.96
N PHE A 141 6.14 -13.76 -0.76
CA PHE A 141 5.97 -14.54 0.48
C PHE A 141 4.52 -14.98 0.71
N ARG A 142 3.53 -14.17 0.33
CA ARG A 142 2.12 -14.57 0.41
C ARG A 142 1.78 -15.68 -0.59
N SER A 143 2.34 -15.63 -1.79
CA SER A 143 2.07 -16.59 -2.86
C SER A 143 2.76 -17.93 -2.64
N LEU A 144 3.93 -17.92 -1.99
CA LEU A 144 4.67 -19.12 -1.61
C LEU A 144 4.15 -19.80 -0.34
N ASP A 145 3.18 -19.20 0.35
CA ASP A 145 2.67 -19.69 1.63
C ASP A 145 2.05 -21.08 1.54
N ILE A 146 1.13 -21.30 0.60
CA ILE A 146 0.51 -22.62 0.38
C ILE A 146 1.55 -23.63 -0.13
N PRO A 147 2.35 -23.34 -1.19
CA PRO A 147 3.36 -24.28 -1.68
C PRO A 147 4.42 -24.70 -0.66
N LEU A 148 4.75 -23.85 0.32
CA LEU A 148 5.77 -24.13 1.33
C LEU A 148 5.20 -24.56 2.68
N CYS A 149 3.88 -24.64 2.82
CA CYS A 149 3.20 -24.95 4.09
C CYS A 149 3.65 -26.30 4.67
N ASP A 150 3.90 -27.30 3.82
CA ASP A 150 4.33 -28.64 4.23
C ASP A 150 5.82 -28.70 4.63
N VAL A 151 6.60 -27.64 4.34
CA VAL A 151 8.05 -27.59 4.55
C VAL A 151 8.41 -26.70 5.74
N THR A 152 7.64 -25.64 6.01
CA THR A 152 7.85 -24.73 7.14
C THR A 152 6.63 -24.73 8.08
N PRO A 153 6.77 -25.15 9.35
CA PRO A 153 5.64 -25.30 10.28
C PRO A 153 4.81 -24.03 10.52
N PHE A 154 5.38 -22.86 10.25
CA PHE A 154 4.75 -21.55 10.41
C PHE A 154 4.34 -20.89 9.07
N GLY A 155 4.56 -21.58 7.94
CA GLY A 155 4.36 -21.02 6.60
C GLY A 155 5.28 -19.84 6.31
N THR A 156 4.87 -18.98 5.36
CA THR A 156 5.52 -17.71 5.03
C THR A 156 4.60 -16.49 5.18
N HIS A 157 3.34 -16.72 5.56
CA HIS A 157 2.32 -15.69 5.72
C HIS A 157 2.70 -14.55 6.67
N PHE A 158 3.40 -14.86 7.76
CA PHE A 158 3.82 -13.83 8.72
C PHE A 158 4.74 -12.78 8.07
N MET A 159 5.55 -13.19 7.09
CA MET A 159 6.45 -12.30 6.35
C MET A 159 5.67 -11.33 5.46
N TRP A 160 4.53 -11.75 4.92
CA TRP A 160 3.59 -10.85 4.23
C TRP A 160 3.17 -9.70 5.14
N HIS A 161 2.79 -9.97 6.39
CA HIS A 161 2.38 -8.92 7.34
C HIS A 161 3.52 -7.98 7.73
N ILE A 162 4.72 -8.54 8.01
CA ILE A 162 5.89 -7.73 8.36
C ILE A 162 6.26 -6.80 7.20
N LEU A 163 6.39 -7.34 5.98
CA LEU A 163 6.76 -6.54 4.81
C LEU A 163 5.69 -5.52 4.44
N ASN A 164 4.40 -5.82 4.61
CA ASN A 164 3.34 -4.81 4.43
C ASN A 164 3.42 -3.70 5.48
N ALA A 165 3.67 -4.03 6.76
CA ALA A 165 3.83 -3.01 7.79
C ALA A 165 5.03 -2.09 7.50
N VAL A 166 6.14 -2.65 6.98
CA VAL A 166 7.30 -1.88 6.51
C VAL A 166 6.94 -1.04 5.29
N MET A 167 6.35 -1.65 4.26
CA MET A 167 5.98 -1.00 3.00
C MET A 167 5.03 0.17 3.24
N LEU A 168 3.92 -0.01 3.96
CA LEU A 168 2.95 1.05 4.22
C LEU A 168 3.56 2.19 5.03
N THR A 169 4.40 1.87 6.02
CA THR A 169 5.17 2.89 6.77
C THR A 169 6.11 3.66 5.82
N TRP A 170 6.79 2.96 4.92
CA TRP A 170 7.68 3.55 3.93
C TRP A 170 6.92 4.48 2.96
N MET A 171 5.75 4.07 2.48
CA MET A 171 4.94 4.92 1.59
C MET A 171 4.51 6.23 2.28
N ILE A 172 4.14 6.18 3.57
CA ILE A 172 3.87 7.39 4.36
C ILE A 172 5.11 8.28 4.44
N GLU A 173 6.29 7.70 4.66
CA GLU A 173 7.56 8.43 4.73
C GLU A 173 7.91 9.08 3.37
N VAL A 174 7.68 8.39 2.24
CA VAL A 174 7.87 8.95 0.90
C VAL A 174 6.99 10.18 0.69
N TRP A 175 5.70 10.06 1.01
CA TRP A 175 4.77 11.19 0.93
C TRP A 175 5.20 12.35 1.84
N ARG A 176 5.56 12.04 3.10
CA ARG A 176 6.00 13.04 4.09
C ARG A 176 7.22 13.81 3.59
N ARG A 177 8.24 13.12 3.06
CA ARG A 177 9.46 13.74 2.53
C ARG A 177 9.14 14.70 1.38
N HIS A 178 8.27 14.28 0.45
CA HIS A 178 7.83 15.16 -0.64
C HIS A 178 7.09 16.39 -0.10
N ALA A 179 6.10 16.20 0.78
CA ALA A 179 5.31 17.27 1.36
C ALA A 179 6.15 18.27 2.17
N SER A 180 7.19 17.81 2.89
CA SER A 180 8.15 18.67 3.59
C SER A 180 9.01 19.50 2.64
N ARG A 181 9.42 18.95 1.49
CA ARG A 181 10.26 19.66 0.52
C ARG A 181 9.52 20.77 -0.20
N ARG A 182 8.25 20.58 -0.56
CA ARG A 182 7.41 21.61 -1.19
C ARG A 182 7.09 22.82 -0.29
N ARG A 183 7.35 22.71 1.01
CA ARG A 183 7.08 23.76 2.00
C ARG A 183 8.32 24.57 2.39
N ARG A 184 9.48 24.13 1.94
CA ARG A 184 10.73 24.90 2.05
C ARG A 184 10.85 25.79 0.83
#